data_AF-A0A5C8U542-F1
#
_entry.id   AF-A0A5C8U542-F1
#
_cell.length_a   1.000
_cell.length_b   1.000
_cell.length_c   1.000
_cell.angle_alpha   90.00
_cell.angle_beta   90.00
_cell.angle_gamma   90.00
#
_symmetry.space_group_name_H-M   'P 1'
#
loop_
_entity.id
_entity.type
_entity.pdbx_description
1 polymer ?
#
loop_
_entity_poly.entity_id
_entity_poly.type
_entity_poly.pdbx_seq_one_letter_code
_entity_poly.pdbx_strand_id
1 'polypeptide(L)' 'MDLGPHAGFIVGAYAFTALVVGGLVAAALLDQRAQKRALAVFEARTGERRS' A
#
# COMPACT_ATOMS: atom_id res chain seq x y z
N MET A 1 -30.04 -15.60 11.03
CA MET A 1 -28.80 -16.39 11.08
C MET A 1 -27.91 -15.75 12.12
N ASP A 2 -28.21 -15.98 13.40
CA ASP A 2 -27.33 -15.56 14.49
C ASP A 2 -26.17 -16.53 14.54
N LEU A 3 -25.09 -16.20 13.83
CA LEU A 3 -23.79 -16.79 14.11
C LEU A 3 -23.53 -16.42 15.57
N GLY A 4 -23.55 -17.40 16.49
CA GLY A 4 -23.59 -17.20 17.94
C GLY A 4 -22.52 -16.23 18.49
N PRO A 5 -22.52 -15.94 19.80
CA PRO A 5 -21.87 -14.78 20.46
C PRO A 5 -20.40 -14.46 20.12
N HIS A 6 -19.68 -15.32 19.40
CA HIS A 6 -18.28 -15.18 18.97
C HIS A 6 -18.11 -14.73 17.51
N ALA A 7 -19.17 -14.71 16.71
CA ALA A 7 -19.09 -14.38 15.29
C ALA A 7 -18.62 -12.94 15.03
N GLY A 8 -19.09 -12.00 15.85
CA GLY A 8 -18.64 -10.61 15.81
C GLY A 8 -17.15 -10.49 16.07
N PHE A 9 -16.58 -11.31 16.96
CA PHE A 9 -15.15 -11.33 17.24
C PHE A 9 -14.34 -11.84 16.04
N ILE A 10 -14.78 -12.94 15.41
CA ILE A 10 -14.12 -13.51 14.24
C ILE A 10 -14.13 -12.50 13.08
N VAL A 11 -15.30 -11.94 12.76
CA VAL A 11 -15.44 -10.95 11.70
C VAL A 11 -14.61 -9.70 12.01
N GLY A 12 -14.63 -9.22 13.25
CA GLY A 12 -13.82 -8.08 13.69
C GLY A 12 -12.33 -8.33 13.54
N ALA A 13 -11.84 -9.50 13.96
CA ALA A 13 -10.44 -9.89 13.83
C ALA A 13 -10.00 -9.92 12.35
N TYR A 14 -10.75 -10.61 11.48
CA TYR A 14 -10.43 -10.66 10.06
C TYR A 14 -10.54 -9.31 9.37
N ALA A 15 -11.54 -8.49 9.73
CA ALA A 15 -11.69 -7.14 9.19
C ALA A 15 -10.51 -6.25 9.58
N PHE A 16 -10.06 -6.34 10.84
CA PHE A 16 -8.88 -5.60 11.31
C PHE A 16 -7.61 -6.07 10.60
N THR A 17 -7.41 -7.39 10.47
CA THR A 17 -6.28 -7.94 9.69
C THR A 17 -6.29 -7.45 8.25
N ALA A 18 -7.45 -7.50 7.58
CA ALA A 18 -7.59 -7.03 6.21
C ALA A 18 -7.31 -5.53 6.09
N LEU A 19 -7.71 -4.72 7.08
CA LEU A 19 -7.42 -3.30 7.13
C LEU A 19 -5.92 -3.04 7.26
N VAL A 20 -5.24 -3.74 8.17
CA VAL A 20 -3.78 -3.59 8.36
C VAL A 20 -3.02 -4.01 7.10
N VAL A 21 -3.32 -5.18 6.56
CA VAL A 21 -2.67 -5.68 5.34
C VAL A 21 -2.96 -4.77 4.15
N GLY A 22 -4.22 -4.37 3.96
CA GLY A 22 -4.63 -3.45 2.90
C GLY A 22 -3.94 -2.08 3.03
N GLY A 23 -3.81 -1.57 4.24
CA GLY A 23 -3.08 -0.33 4.53
C GLY A 23 -1.60 -0.41 4.18
N LEU A 24 -0.93 -1.51 4.54
CA LEU A 24 0.47 -1.75 4.17
C LEU A 24 0.65 -1.86 2.65
N VAL A 25 -0.24 -2.58 1.96
CA VAL A 25 -0.21 -2.69 0.50
C VAL A 25 -0.43 -1.32 -0.15
N ALA A 26 -1.41 -0.55 0.32
CA ALA A 26 -1.67 0.80 -0.18
C ALA A 26 -0.47 1.73 0.04
N ALA A 27 0.13 1.70 1.23
CA ALA A 27 1.32 2.48 1.55
C ALA A 27 2.50 2.11 0.64
N ALA A 28 2.75 0.81 0.44
CA ALA A 28 3.81 0.34 -0.45
C ALA A 28 3.60 0.78 -1.91
N LEU A 29 2.35 0.74 -2.41
CA LEU A 29 2.03 1.23 -3.74
C LEU A 29 2.24 2.75 -3.88
N LEU A 30 1.84 3.53 -2.87
CA LEU A 30 2.06 4.98 -2.86
C LEU A 30 3.56 5.32 -2.83
N ASP A 31 4.32 4.61 -2.01
CA ASP A 31 5.76 4.78 -1.90
C ASP A 31 6.48 4.44 -3.22
N GLN A 32 6.12 3.32 -3.86
CA GLN A 32 6.65 2.97 -5.19
C GLN A 32 6.37 4.06 -6.23
N ARG A 33 5.20 4.70 -6.19
CA ARG A 33 4.88 5.80 -7.11
C ARG A 33 5.74 7.03 -6.83
N ALA A 34 6.02 7.33 -5.56
CA ALA A 34 6.92 8.42 -5.18
C ALA A 34 8.36 8.14 -5.65
N GLN A 35 8.86 6.93 -5.44
CA GLN A 35 10.19 6.51 -5.88
C GLN A 35 10.35 6.59 -7.40
N LYS A 36 9.38 6.07 -8.17
CA LYS A 36 9.39 6.14 -9.64
C LYS A 36 9.38 7.59 -10.15
N ARG A 37 8.61 8.46 -9.50
CA ARG A 37 8.55 9.87 -9.87
C ARG A 37 9.87 10.60 -9.56
N ALA A 38 10.52 10.27 -8.45
CA ALA A 38 11.85 10.79 -8.14
C ALA A 38 12.90 10.32 -9.15
N LEU A 39 12.87 9.04 -9.54
CA LEU A 39 13.78 8.48 -10.52
C LEU A 39 13.65 9.15 -11.89
N ALA A 40 12.42 9.35 -12.39
CA ALA A 40 12.17 10.06 -13.65
C ALA A 40 12.75 11.49 -13.67
N VAL A 41 12.70 12.19 -12.53
CA VAL A 41 13.25 13.54 -12.38
C VAL A 41 14.80 13.53 -12.37
N PHE A 42 15.43 12.45 -11.93
CA PHE A 42 16.89 12.29 -11.98
C PHE A 42 17.37 11.81 -13.36
N GLU A 43 16.63 10.93 -14.03
CA GLU A 43 16.95 10.48 -15.39
C GLU A 43 16.90 11.64 -16.39
N ALA A 44 15.86 12.50 -16.31
CA ALA A 44 15.76 13.69 -17.16
C ALA A 44 16.98 14.62 -17.04
N ARG A 45 17.52 14.78 -15.82
CA ARG A 45 18.70 15.62 -15.55
C ARG A 45 20.03 14.95 -15.90
N THR A 46 20.07 13.62 -15.93
CA THR A 46 21.29 12.86 -16.24
C THR A 46 21.43 12.62 -17.75
N GLY A 47 20.31 12.49 -18.48
CA GLY A 47 20.30 12.39 -19.94
C GLY A 47 20.85 13.63 -20.65
N GLU A 48 20.58 14.83 -20.10
CA GLU A 48 21.03 16.11 -20.68
C GLU A 48 22.54 16.36 -20.51
N ARG A 49 23.19 15.71 -19.53
CA ARG A 49 24.66 15.80 -19.33
C ARG A 49 25.46 14.83 -20.21
N ARG A 50 24.80 13.91 -20.91
CA ARG A 50 25.45 12.86 -21.71
C ARG A 50 25.26 13.02 -23.22
N SER A 51 24.68 14.14 -23.68
CA SER A 51 24.58 14.52 -25.09
C SER A 51 25.56 15.62 -25.46
#